data_AF-A0A6B0XSR3-F1
#
_entry.id   AF-A0A6B0XSR3-F1
#
_cell.length_a   1.000
_cell.length_b   1.000
_cell.length_c   1.000
_cell.angle_alpha   90.00
_cell.angle_beta   90.00
_cell.angle_gamma   90.00
#
_symmetry.space_group_name_H-M   'P 1'
#
loop_
_entity.id
_entity.type
_entity.pdbx_description
1 polymer ?
#
loop_
_entity_poly.entity_id
_entity_poly.type
_entity_poly.pdbx_seq_one_letter_code
_entity_poly.pdbx_strand_id
1 'polypeptide(L)'
;MKSRPSRPRASDLLRDRASRGSYHFSTEQLANELGVSLTAARSALRRLKNKGLVATPHRGFHVVVPPEHQRLGCPPAEQFVPQLMDRLAVPYYAGLLTSARYHGAAHQQPQVFQVVVPRNRPPIHCGLVKVGFVARHNGAAMPTRRVNTPRGFLRIASPEVTAYDLVGYERHCGGLENVATVLSELGESLDPEELSALGELSPIPWSQRLGFLLDLVGHSSRSKALAGFVQGHAIETAVLVPGGNKASAKRDANWKLLVNADLEPDL
;
A
#
# COMPACT_ATOMS: atom_id res chain seq x y z
N MET A 1 37.59 44.40 -5.55
CA MET A 1 36.20 44.01 -5.23
C MET A 1 36.07 42.50 -5.40
N LYS A 2 36.04 41.72 -4.31
CA LYS A 2 35.78 40.27 -4.41
C LYS A 2 34.30 40.06 -4.72
N SER A 3 34.03 39.58 -5.94
CA SER A 3 32.71 39.11 -6.39
C SER A 3 32.13 38.16 -5.34
N ARG A 4 30.99 38.52 -4.72
CA ARG A 4 30.22 37.58 -3.90
C ARG A 4 29.76 36.45 -4.82
N PRO A 5 30.00 35.18 -4.49
CA PRO A 5 29.49 34.09 -5.31
C PRO A 5 27.97 34.23 -5.46
N SER A 6 27.52 34.27 -6.72
CA SER A 6 26.11 34.31 -7.09
C SER A 6 25.40 33.18 -6.37
N ARG A 7 24.42 33.50 -5.50
CA ARG A 7 23.66 32.46 -4.79
C ARG A 7 22.95 31.57 -5.82
N PRO A 8 23.11 30.23 -5.75
CA PRO A 8 22.48 29.33 -6.70
C PRO A 8 20.96 29.52 -6.68
N ARG A 9 20.33 29.54 -7.85
CA ARG A 9 18.86 29.63 -7.91
C ARG A 9 18.28 28.31 -7.45
N ALA A 10 17.15 28.36 -6.75
CA ALA A 10 16.50 27.16 -6.23
C ALA A 10 16.14 26.14 -7.35
N SER A 11 15.87 26.60 -8.58
CA SER A 11 15.66 25.72 -9.75
C SER A 11 16.89 24.91 -10.14
N ASP A 12 18.08 25.51 -10.00
CA ASP A 12 19.34 24.91 -10.44
C ASP A 12 19.75 23.82 -9.44
N LEU A 13 19.49 24.04 -8.15
CA LEU A 13 19.64 23.03 -7.10
C LEU A 13 18.73 21.82 -7.30
N LEU A 14 17.47 22.02 -7.75
CA LEU A 14 16.59 20.88 -8.04
C LEU A 14 17.13 20.03 -9.19
N ARG A 15 17.69 20.67 -10.22
CA ARG A 15 18.28 19.97 -11.38
C ARG A 15 19.52 19.19 -10.96
N ASP A 16 20.39 19.81 -10.17
CA ASP A 16 21.61 19.18 -9.63
C ASP A 16 21.30 18.04 -8.65
N ARG A 17 20.21 18.14 -7.89
CA ARG A 17 19.72 17.03 -7.05
C ARG A 17 19.21 15.86 -7.91
N ALA A 18 18.41 16.17 -8.93
CA ALA A 18 17.87 15.17 -9.83
C ALA A 18 18.99 14.45 -10.61
N SER A 19 20.04 15.15 -11.06
CA SER A 19 21.19 14.52 -11.74
C SER A 19 21.98 13.58 -10.84
N ARG A 20 21.97 13.81 -9.51
CA ARG A 20 22.58 12.93 -8.50
C ARG A 20 21.63 11.85 -7.96
N GLY A 21 20.44 11.69 -8.54
CA GLY A 21 19.45 10.70 -8.11
C GLY A 21 18.71 11.04 -6.82
N SER A 22 18.88 12.25 -6.27
CA SER A 22 18.22 12.69 -5.03
C SER A 22 16.92 13.42 -5.34
N TYR A 23 15.78 12.73 -5.27
CA TYR A 23 14.48 13.31 -5.64
C TYR A 23 13.62 13.80 -4.46
N HIS A 24 14.12 13.72 -3.23
CA HIS A 24 13.43 14.27 -2.05
C HIS A 24 14.37 15.11 -1.19
N PHE A 25 13.81 16.02 -0.39
CA PHE A 25 14.57 16.86 0.54
C PHE A 25 13.66 17.51 1.59
N SER A 26 14.27 18.03 2.66
CA SER A 26 13.56 18.78 3.71
C SER A 26 13.66 20.30 3.52
N THR A 27 12.78 21.04 4.19
CA THR A 27 12.85 22.51 4.19
C THR A 27 14.21 23.01 4.73
N GLU A 28 14.75 22.35 5.75
CA GLU A 28 16.06 22.65 6.35
C GLU A 28 17.21 22.38 5.38
N GLN A 29 17.17 21.25 4.67
CA GLN A 29 18.18 20.94 3.64
C GLN A 29 18.19 22.00 2.54
N LEU A 30 17.02 22.42 2.06
CA LEU A 30 16.94 23.49 1.06
C LEU A 30 17.47 24.83 1.59
N ALA A 31 17.16 25.18 2.85
CA ALA A 31 17.64 26.42 3.46
C ALA A 31 19.16 26.45 3.57
N ASN A 32 19.76 25.33 4.00
CA ASN A 32 21.20 25.16 4.13
C ASN A 32 21.89 25.27 2.76
N GLU A 33 21.39 24.57 1.74
CA GLU A 33 21.98 24.60 0.39
C GLU A 33 21.86 25.96 -0.30
N LEU A 34 20.78 26.70 -0.05
CA LEU A 34 20.61 28.06 -0.56
C LEU A 34 21.38 29.11 0.26
N GLY A 35 21.85 28.77 1.46
CA GLY A 35 22.43 29.72 2.41
C GLY A 35 21.44 30.82 2.83
N VAL A 36 20.19 30.45 3.09
CA VAL A 36 19.10 31.38 3.44
C VAL A 36 18.37 30.95 4.71
N SER A 37 17.59 31.86 5.31
CA SER A 37 16.73 31.53 6.45
C SER A 37 15.60 30.57 6.06
N LEU A 38 15.05 29.84 7.03
CA LEU A 38 13.90 28.96 6.83
C LEU A 38 12.69 29.69 6.22
N THR A 39 12.46 30.95 6.59
CA THR A 39 11.38 31.78 6.03
C THR A 39 11.59 32.06 4.54
N ALA A 40 12.84 32.35 4.14
CA ALA A 40 13.19 32.53 2.74
C ALA A 40 13.09 31.22 1.95
N ALA A 41 13.51 30.09 2.55
CA ALA A 41 13.38 28.76 1.95
C ALA A 41 11.91 28.37 1.73
N ARG A 42 11.03 28.61 2.71
CA ARG A 42 9.57 28.41 2.57
C ARG A 42 8.98 29.25 1.44
N SER A 43 9.42 30.51 1.33
CA SER A 43 9.01 31.38 0.22
C SER A 43 9.51 30.86 -1.15
N ALA A 44 10.73 30.32 -1.21
CA ALA A 44 11.25 29.67 -2.41
C ALA A 44 10.45 28.40 -2.77
N LEU A 45 10.14 27.55 -1.78
CA LEU A 45 9.32 26.36 -1.96
C LEU A 45 7.93 26.69 -2.51
N ARG A 46 7.28 27.74 -2.00
CA ARG A 46 5.99 28.20 -2.53
C ARG A 46 6.09 28.54 -4.01
N ARG A 47 7.14 29.27 -4.42
CA ARG A 47 7.38 29.60 -5.84
C ARG A 47 7.63 28.35 -6.69
N LEU A 48 8.41 27.40 -6.19
CA LEU A 48 8.71 26.14 -6.90
C LEU A 48 7.47 25.26 -7.04
N LYS A 49 6.64 25.19 -6.01
CA LYS A 49 5.35 24.49 -6.03
C LYS A 49 4.38 25.12 -7.03
N ASN A 50 4.27 26.46 -7.05
CA ASN A 50 3.44 27.17 -8.03
C ASN A 50 3.92 26.95 -9.48
N LYS A 51 5.21 26.67 -9.68
CA LYS A 51 5.78 26.30 -10.98
C LYS A 51 5.67 24.80 -11.30
N GLY A 52 5.09 23.99 -10.41
CA GLY A 52 4.96 22.55 -10.60
C GLY A 52 6.28 21.78 -10.55
N LEU A 53 7.37 22.38 -10.03
CA LEU A 53 8.70 21.75 -9.97
C LEU A 53 8.94 20.95 -8.69
N VAL A 54 8.14 21.22 -7.65
CA VAL A 54 8.22 20.57 -6.34
C VAL A 54 6.82 20.26 -5.85
N ALA A 55 6.64 19.04 -5.34
CA ALA A 55 5.45 18.61 -4.62
C ALA A 55 5.78 18.42 -3.13
N THR A 56 4.76 18.40 -2.28
CA THR A 56 4.93 18.25 -0.82
C THR A 56 3.96 17.19 -0.33
N PRO A 57 4.32 15.90 -0.43
CA PRO A 57 3.46 14.79 0.02
C PRO A 57 3.24 14.80 1.53
N HIS A 58 4.18 15.35 2.29
CA HIS A 58 4.08 15.49 3.74
C HIS A 58 4.75 16.77 4.21
N ARG A 59 4.28 17.34 5.32
CA ARG A 59 4.89 18.56 5.88
C ARG A 59 6.39 18.34 6.13
N GLY A 60 7.21 19.25 5.61
CA GLY A 60 8.68 19.18 5.71
C GLY A 60 9.34 18.09 4.87
N PHE A 61 8.58 17.39 4.02
CA PHE A 61 9.09 16.42 3.04
C PHE A 61 8.66 16.87 1.65
N HIS A 62 9.64 17.27 0.84
CA HIS A 62 9.44 17.78 -0.50
C HIS A 62 10.02 16.81 -1.50
N VAL A 63 9.37 16.69 -2.65
CA VAL A 63 9.84 15.86 -3.76
C VAL A 63 9.97 16.71 -5.01
N VAL A 64 11.03 16.46 -5.78
CA VAL A 64 11.19 17.04 -7.11
C VAL A 64 10.12 16.44 -8.01
N VAL A 65 9.47 17.26 -8.83
CA VAL A 65 8.51 16.82 -9.85
C VAL A 65 9.20 16.91 -11.21
N PRO A 66 9.63 15.79 -11.80
CA PRO A 66 10.19 15.78 -13.13
C PRO A 66 9.16 16.15 -14.20
N PRO A 67 9.60 16.55 -15.42
CA PRO A 67 8.72 16.91 -16.52
C PRO A 67 7.62 15.88 -16.81
N GLU A 68 7.94 14.59 -16.79
CA GLU A 68 7.01 13.49 -17.06
C GLU A 68 5.87 13.38 -16.02
N HIS A 69 6.05 13.93 -14.82
CA HIS A 69 5.05 13.91 -13.75
C HIS A 69 4.38 15.27 -13.52
N GLN A 70 4.64 16.29 -14.34
CA GLN A 70 4.07 17.62 -14.15
C GLN A 70 2.54 17.63 -14.21
N ARG A 71 1.94 16.84 -15.10
CA ARG A 71 0.47 16.69 -15.19
C ARG A 71 -0.13 16.03 -13.94
N LEU A 72 0.59 15.10 -13.33
CA LEU A 72 0.18 14.49 -12.06
C LEU A 72 0.35 15.45 -10.88
N GLY A 73 1.24 16.44 -10.99
CA GLY A 73 1.55 17.40 -9.92
C GLY A 73 2.32 16.80 -8.74
N CYS A 74 2.67 15.52 -8.81
CA CYS A 74 3.48 14.76 -7.86
C CYS A 74 4.00 13.50 -8.56
N PRO A 75 5.21 13.02 -8.24
CA PRO A 75 5.63 11.71 -8.71
C PRO A 75 4.73 10.59 -8.17
N PRO A 76 4.63 9.44 -8.88
CA PRO A 76 3.94 8.25 -8.40
C PRO A 76 4.38 7.84 -6.99
N ALA A 77 3.44 7.30 -6.22
CA ALA A 77 3.62 7.02 -4.80
C ALA A 77 4.78 6.05 -4.51
N GLU A 78 4.98 5.04 -5.35
CA GLU A 78 6.09 4.09 -5.26
C GLU A 78 7.47 4.75 -5.37
N GLN A 79 7.54 5.99 -5.87
CA GLN A 79 8.77 6.75 -6.05
C GLN A 79 9.08 7.70 -4.87
N PHE A 80 8.19 7.84 -3.88
CA PHE A 80 8.44 8.68 -2.70
C PHE A 80 8.01 8.07 -1.36
N VAL A 81 7.06 7.13 -1.34
CA VAL A 81 6.60 6.46 -0.11
C VAL A 81 7.76 5.79 0.63
N PRO A 82 8.69 5.05 -0.03
CA PRO A 82 9.80 4.43 0.68
C PRO A 82 10.63 5.43 1.48
N GLN A 83 10.99 6.56 0.86
CA GLN A 83 11.83 7.58 1.50
C GLN A 83 11.06 8.40 2.54
N LEU A 84 9.76 8.60 2.33
CA LEU A 84 8.90 9.21 3.33
C LEU A 84 8.78 8.33 4.59
N MET A 85 8.54 7.03 4.43
CA MET A 85 8.39 6.10 5.55
C MET A 85 9.71 5.93 6.31
N ASP A 86 10.83 5.87 5.61
CA ASP A 86 12.17 5.86 6.21
C ASP A 86 12.43 7.11 7.05
N ARG A 87 12.17 8.32 6.50
CA ARG A 87 12.30 9.59 7.24
C ARG A 87 11.43 9.63 8.50
N LEU A 88 10.24 9.03 8.44
CA LEU A 88 9.30 9.00 9.56
C LEU A 88 9.63 7.88 10.56
N ALA A 89 10.60 7.01 10.26
CA ALA A 89 10.90 5.79 11.00
C ALA A 89 9.66 4.92 11.22
N VAL A 90 8.77 4.85 10.22
CA VAL A 90 7.54 4.05 10.27
C VAL A 90 7.74 2.80 9.43
N PRO A 91 7.71 1.59 10.02
CA PRO A 91 7.70 0.36 9.24
C PRO A 91 6.42 0.30 8.41
N TYR A 92 6.54 -0.17 7.18
CA TYR A 92 5.45 -0.16 6.23
C TYR A 92 5.63 -1.27 5.19
N TYR A 93 4.54 -1.58 4.49
CA TYR A 93 4.57 -2.24 3.20
C TYR A 93 3.42 -1.72 2.33
N ALA A 94 3.58 -1.77 1.01
CA ALA A 94 2.47 -1.61 0.09
C ALA A 94 1.62 -2.89 0.12
N GLY A 95 0.34 -2.76 0.44
CA GLY A 95 -0.58 -3.88 0.68
C GLY A 95 -1.80 -3.85 -0.23
N LEU A 96 -2.77 -4.74 0.03
CA LEU A 96 -4.09 -4.70 -0.61
C LEU A 96 -3.98 -4.76 -2.14
N LEU A 97 -4.84 -4.03 -2.87
CA LEU A 97 -4.85 -3.99 -4.33
C LEU A 97 -3.52 -3.45 -4.91
N THR A 98 -2.81 -2.59 -4.16
CA THR A 98 -1.48 -2.13 -4.60
C THR A 98 -0.47 -3.28 -4.65
N SER A 99 -0.47 -4.14 -3.65
CA SER A 99 0.39 -5.34 -3.62
C SER A 99 -0.06 -6.37 -4.65
N ALA A 100 -1.37 -6.64 -4.75
CA ALA A 100 -1.94 -7.56 -5.72
C ALA A 100 -1.48 -7.22 -7.16
N ARG A 101 -1.48 -5.92 -7.52
CA ARG A 101 -0.94 -5.45 -8.80
C ARG A 101 0.52 -5.84 -9.03
N TYR A 102 1.38 -5.74 -8.02
CA TYR A 102 2.79 -6.14 -8.16
C TYR A 102 2.98 -7.65 -8.27
N HIS A 103 2.00 -8.45 -7.83
CA HIS A 103 1.95 -9.90 -8.03
C HIS A 103 1.23 -10.30 -9.33
N GLY A 104 0.81 -9.33 -10.15
CA GLY A 104 0.10 -9.58 -11.41
C GLY A 104 -1.37 -9.91 -11.25
N ALA A 105 -1.93 -9.78 -10.04
CA ALA A 105 -3.29 -10.20 -9.69
C ALA A 105 -4.29 -9.03 -9.64
N ALA A 106 -4.10 -7.99 -10.46
CA ALA A 106 -5.01 -6.85 -10.47
C ALA A 106 -5.24 -6.38 -11.90
N HIS A 107 -6.41 -6.74 -12.45
CA HIS A 107 -6.87 -6.35 -13.79
C HIS A 107 -6.96 -4.83 -14.01
N GLN A 108 -7.21 -4.07 -12.93
CA GLN A 108 -7.29 -2.61 -12.99
C GLN A 108 -6.22 -1.95 -12.13
N GLN A 109 -5.70 -0.82 -12.60
CA GLN A 109 -4.76 -0.02 -11.83
C GLN A 109 -5.49 0.60 -10.62
N PRO A 110 -5.06 0.33 -9.38
CA PRO A 110 -5.67 0.94 -8.21
C PRO A 110 -5.52 2.47 -8.27
N GLN A 111 -6.62 3.19 -8.12
CA GLN A 111 -6.61 4.66 -8.12
C GLN A 111 -5.92 5.26 -6.90
N VAL A 112 -5.79 4.48 -5.82
CA VAL A 112 -5.14 4.86 -4.57
C VAL A 112 -3.99 3.89 -4.31
N PHE A 113 -2.81 4.44 -4.04
CA PHE A 113 -1.68 3.64 -3.59
C PHE A 113 -1.88 3.28 -2.11
N GLN A 114 -2.05 2.01 -1.81
CA GLN A 114 -2.43 1.51 -0.49
C GLN A 114 -1.20 1.04 0.27
N VAL A 115 -1.06 1.57 1.48
CA VAL A 115 0.08 1.31 2.36
C VAL A 115 -0.44 0.84 3.71
N VAL A 116 0.09 -0.29 4.19
CA VAL A 116 -0.20 -0.78 5.53
C VAL A 116 0.87 -0.28 6.49
N VAL A 117 0.43 0.20 7.65
CA VAL A 117 1.27 0.76 8.72
C VAL A 117 0.76 0.29 10.09
N PRO A 118 1.60 0.28 11.14
CA PRO A 118 1.19 -0.18 12.48
C PRO A 118 0.05 0.61 13.14
N ARG A 119 -0.11 1.88 12.76
CA ARG A 119 -1.06 2.81 13.39
C ARG A 119 -1.74 3.67 12.34
N ASN A 120 -2.96 4.11 12.65
CA ASN A 120 -3.74 4.98 11.78
C ASN A 120 -2.95 6.23 11.37
N ARG A 121 -3.05 6.58 10.09
CA ARG A 121 -2.38 7.73 9.51
C ARG A 121 -3.31 8.41 8.50
N PRO A 122 -3.36 9.75 8.44
CA PRO A 122 -4.16 10.45 7.44
C PRO A 122 -3.65 10.14 6.02
N PRO A 123 -4.55 10.06 5.03
CA PRO A 123 -4.18 9.86 3.64
C PRO A 123 -3.35 11.03 3.08
N ILE A 124 -2.52 10.75 2.08
CA ILE A 124 -1.79 11.79 1.34
C ILE A 124 -2.54 12.10 0.06
N HIS A 125 -2.76 13.39 -0.16
CA HIS A 125 -3.23 13.94 -1.43
C HIS A 125 -2.17 14.92 -1.94
N CYS A 126 -1.52 14.57 -3.05
CA CYS A 126 -0.46 15.39 -3.62
C CYS A 126 -0.62 15.45 -5.15
N GLY A 127 -1.11 16.58 -5.65
CA GLY A 127 -1.58 16.64 -7.03
C GLY A 127 -2.72 15.64 -7.24
N LEU A 128 -2.62 14.82 -8.29
CA LEU A 128 -3.54 13.72 -8.58
C LEU A 128 -3.16 12.41 -7.86
N VAL A 129 -1.98 12.36 -7.23
CA VAL A 129 -1.51 11.16 -6.53
C VAL A 129 -2.16 11.05 -5.16
N LYS A 130 -2.76 9.88 -4.90
CA LYS A 130 -3.43 9.53 -3.64
C LYS A 130 -2.73 8.37 -2.96
N VAL A 131 -2.41 8.51 -1.68
CA VAL A 131 -1.92 7.40 -0.83
C VAL A 131 -2.91 7.18 0.30
N GLY A 132 -3.47 5.97 0.36
CA GLY A 132 -4.33 5.51 1.44
C GLY A 132 -3.52 4.71 2.45
N PHE A 133 -3.74 4.94 3.74
CA PHE A 133 -3.12 4.15 4.79
C PHE A 133 -4.16 3.25 5.45
N VAL A 134 -3.77 2.00 5.70
CA VAL A 134 -4.54 1.02 6.46
C VAL A 134 -3.73 0.61 7.68
N ALA A 135 -4.36 0.60 8.85
CA ALA A 135 -3.68 0.27 10.10
C ALA A 135 -3.77 -1.24 10.39
N ARG A 136 -2.61 -1.86 10.59
CA ARG A 136 -2.48 -3.25 11.06
C ARG A 136 -1.46 -3.28 12.19
N HIS A 137 -1.90 -3.56 13.41
CA HIS A 137 -1.06 -3.45 14.61
C HIS A 137 0.26 -4.25 14.51
N ASN A 138 0.19 -5.49 14.01
CA ASN A 138 1.34 -6.35 13.79
C ASN A 138 1.95 -6.23 12.38
N GLY A 139 1.64 -5.16 11.62
CA GLY A 139 2.09 -4.98 10.24
C GLY A 139 3.61 -4.97 10.06
N ALA A 140 4.36 -4.59 11.10
CA ALA A 140 5.82 -4.63 11.07
C ALA A 140 6.40 -6.07 11.08
N ALA A 141 5.62 -7.05 11.54
CA ALA A 141 6.00 -8.46 11.58
C ALA A 141 5.57 -9.23 10.32
N MET A 142 4.84 -8.58 9.40
CA MET A 142 4.34 -9.26 8.21
C MET A 142 5.46 -9.53 7.20
N PRO A 143 5.51 -10.74 6.60
CA PRO A 143 6.39 -11.04 5.48
C PRO A 143 6.21 -10.06 4.32
N THR A 144 7.32 -9.56 3.78
CA THR A 144 7.33 -8.63 2.66
C THR A 144 8.35 -9.04 1.60
N ARG A 145 8.11 -8.63 0.35
CA ARG A 145 9.05 -8.76 -0.77
C ARG A 145 9.52 -7.38 -1.20
N ARG A 146 10.72 -7.32 -1.79
CA ARG A 146 11.26 -6.09 -2.40
C ARG A 146 11.02 -6.12 -3.90
N VAL A 147 10.49 -5.02 -4.44
CA VAL A 147 10.37 -4.79 -5.88
C VAL A 147 11.13 -3.55 -6.28
N ASN A 148 11.72 -3.56 -7.47
CA ASN A 148 12.40 -2.40 -8.03
C ASN A 148 11.40 -1.33 -8.44
N THR A 149 11.74 -0.07 -8.18
CA THR A 149 11.04 1.10 -8.71
C THR A 149 12.03 1.97 -9.46
N PRO A 150 11.57 2.90 -10.32
CA PRO A 150 12.46 3.85 -10.99
C PRO A 150 13.31 4.70 -10.04
N ARG A 151 12.97 4.76 -8.73
CA ARG A 151 13.68 5.55 -7.71
C ARG A 151 14.09 4.72 -6.48
N GLY A 152 14.36 3.44 -6.66
CA GLY A 152 14.89 2.56 -5.61
C GLY A 152 14.08 1.28 -5.46
N PHE A 153 13.70 0.97 -4.22
CA PHE A 153 12.97 -0.26 -3.91
C PHE A 153 11.71 0.05 -3.11
N LEU A 154 10.67 -0.73 -3.36
CA LEU A 154 9.42 -0.73 -2.61
C LEU A 154 9.30 -2.05 -1.86
N ARG A 155 8.88 -1.99 -0.59
CA ARG A 155 8.42 -3.17 0.16
C ARG A 155 6.95 -3.40 -0.16
N ILE A 156 6.61 -4.58 -0.66
CA ILE A 156 5.24 -5.04 -0.89
C ILE A 156 4.94 -6.23 0.04
N ALA A 157 3.68 -6.45 0.38
CA ALA A 157 3.27 -7.68 1.08
C ALA A 157 3.64 -8.93 0.26
N SER A 158 3.92 -10.06 0.92
CA SER A 158 3.94 -11.34 0.21
C SER A 158 2.56 -11.64 -0.40
N PRO A 159 2.43 -12.57 -1.36
CA PRO A 159 1.13 -12.99 -1.89
C PRO A 159 0.14 -13.40 -0.80
N GLU A 160 0.61 -14.13 0.20
CA GLU A 160 -0.19 -14.66 1.31
C GLU A 160 -0.63 -13.54 2.26
N VAL A 161 0.27 -12.61 2.60
CA VAL A 161 -0.09 -11.39 3.35
C VAL A 161 -1.08 -10.54 2.56
N THR A 162 -0.91 -10.46 1.24
CA THR A 162 -1.82 -9.74 0.35
C THR A 162 -3.21 -10.36 0.39
N ALA A 163 -3.32 -11.69 0.30
CA ALA A 163 -4.58 -12.42 0.38
C ALA A 163 -5.31 -12.16 1.73
N TYR A 164 -4.59 -12.21 2.85
CA TYR A 164 -5.14 -11.86 4.15
C TYR A 164 -5.59 -10.41 4.25
N ASP A 165 -4.79 -9.45 3.77
CA ASP A 165 -5.13 -8.04 3.82
C ASP A 165 -6.36 -7.72 2.96
N LEU A 166 -6.49 -8.34 1.77
CA LEU A 166 -7.65 -8.17 0.90
C LEU A 166 -8.95 -8.55 1.61
N VAL A 167 -8.96 -9.70 2.31
CA VAL A 167 -10.13 -10.19 3.06
C VAL A 167 -10.36 -9.39 4.33
N GLY A 168 -9.29 -9.04 5.04
CA GLY A 168 -9.36 -8.33 6.31
C GLY A 168 -9.81 -6.88 6.19
N TYR A 169 -9.59 -6.28 5.02
CA TYR A 169 -9.86 -4.87 4.74
C TYR A 169 -10.63 -4.68 3.42
N GLU A 170 -11.55 -5.58 3.13
CA GLU A 170 -12.42 -5.66 1.94
C GLU A 170 -12.99 -4.33 1.43
N ARG A 171 -13.34 -3.38 2.32
CA ARG A 171 -13.93 -2.07 2.05
C ARG A 171 -12.92 -1.16 1.35
N HIS A 172 -11.64 -1.34 1.64
CA HIS A 172 -10.57 -0.68 0.92
C HIS A 172 -10.33 -1.33 -0.46
N CYS A 173 -10.91 -2.49 -0.72
CA CYS A 173 -10.75 -3.27 -1.94
C CYS A 173 -12.00 -3.30 -2.81
N GLY A 174 -13.03 -2.49 -2.53
CA GLY A 174 -14.27 -2.51 -3.32
C GLY A 174 -15.25 -3.63 -2.95
N GLY A 175 -15.04 -4.33 -1.82
CA GLY A 175 -15.92 -5.39 -1.34
C GLY A 175 -15.39 -6.80 -1.63
N LEU A 176 -16.10 -7.81 -1.13
CA LEU A 176 -15.66 -9.21 -1.22
C LEU A 176 -15.73 -9.81 -2.64
N GLU A 177 -16.60 -9.29 -3.51
CA GLU A 177 -16.65 -9.71 -4.92
C GLU A 177 -15.34 -9.38 -5.64
N ASN A 178 -14.89 -8.13 -5.58
CA ASN A 178 -13.60 -7.74 -6.15
C ASN A 178 -12.42 -8.44 -5.47
N VAL A 179 -12.52 -8.73 -4.16
CA VAL A 179 -11.51 -9.55 -3.46
C VAL A 179 -11.46 -10.96 -4.07
N ALA A 180 -12.60 -11.60 -4.32
CA ALA A 180 -12.65 -12.91 -4.95
C ALA A 180 -12.05 -12.88 -6.36
N THR A 181 -12.39 -11.88 -7.17
CA THR A 181 -11.77 -11.67 -8.50
C THR A 181 -10.25 -11.55 -8.41
N VAL A 182 -9.73 -10.75 -7.48
CA VAL A 182 -8.27 -10.63 -7.29
C VAL A 182 -7.65 -11.95 -6.82
N LEU A 183 -8.34 -12.72 -5.98
CA LEU A 183 -7.87 -14.01 -5.49
C LEU A 183 -7.83 -15.10 -6.57
N SER A 184 -8.63 -14.99 -7.64
CA SER A 184 -8.59 -15.97 -8.74
C SER A 184 -7.25 -15.96 -9.47
N GLU A 185 -6.63 -14.79 -9.63
CA GLU A 185 -5.27 -14.65 -10.17
C GLU A 185 -4.20 -14.87 -9.07
N LEU A 186 -4.36 -14.22 -7.90
CA LEU A 186 -3.35 -14.25 -6.85
C LEU A 186 -3.11 -15.68 -6.33
N GLY A 187 -4.16 -16.51 -6.32
CA GLY A 187 -4.16 -17.89 -5.84
C GLY A 187 -3.09 -18.77 -6.48
N GLU A 188 -2.72 -18.52 -7.74
CA GLU A 188 -1.67 -19.27 -8.45
C GLU A 188 -0.29 -19.14 -7.79
N SER A 189 -0.05 -17.98 -7.14
CA SER A 189 1.23 -17.62 -6.53
C SER A 189 1.33 -17.93 -5.04
N LEU A 190 0.24 -18.43 -4.42
CA LEU A 190 0.19 -18.70 -2.98
C LEU A 190 0.94 -19.98 -2.62
N ASP A 191 1.76 -19.90 -1.59
CA ASP A 191 2.27 -21.07 -0.89
C ASP A 191 1.27 -21.53 0.19
N PRO A 192 0.76 -22.78 0.18
CA PRO A 192 -0.23 -23.25 1.13
C PRO A 192 0.25 -23.23 2.59
N GLU A 193 1.53 -23.53 2.83
CA GLU A 193 2.09 -23.61 4.18
C GLU A 193 2.39 -22.22 4.73
N GLU A 194 2.93 -21.31 3.91
CA GLU A 194 3.09 -19.90 4.31
C GLU A 194 1.72 -19.24 4.58
N LEU A 195 0.71 -19.57 3.77
CA LEU A 195 -0.66 -19.09 3.96
C LEU A 195 -1.24 -19.58 5.30
N SER A 196 -1.08 -20.87 5.61
CA SER A 196 -1.54 -21.46 6.88
C SER A 196 -0.83 -20.84 8.08
N ALA A 197 0.51 -20.69 8.01
CA ALA A 197 1.32 -20.12 9.08
C ALA A 197 0.93 -18.66 9.41
N LEU A 198 0.50 -17.88 8.42
CA LEU A 198 0.00 -16.51 8.64
C LEU A 198 -1.33 -16.45 9.41
N GLY A 199 -2.04 -17.58 9.54
CA GLY A 199 -3.23 -17.70 10.37
C GLY A 199 -2.97 -17.31 11.83
N GLU A 200 -1.79 -17.64 12.37
CA GLU A 200 -1.38 -17.28 13.75
C GLU A 200 -1.20 -15.76 13.94
N LEU A 201 -0.93 -15.04 12.86
CA LEU A 201 -0.70 -13.59 12.87
C LEU A 201 -1.91 -12.80 12.36
N SER A 202 -3.05 -13.46 12.18
CA SER A 202 -4.25 -12.86 11.58
C SER A 202 -5.49 -13.25 12.39
N PRO A 203 -6.52 -12.38 12.46
CA PRO A 203 -7.77 -12.76 13.11
C PRO A 203 -8.37 -14.02 12.48
N ILE A 204 -8.82 -14.98 13.29
CA ILE A 204 -9.38 -16.25 12.79
C ILE A 204 -10.51 -16.08 11.77
N PRO A 205 -11.42 -15.06 11.85
CA PRO A 205 -12.44 -14.86 10.82
C PRO A 205 -11.88 -14.50 9.45
N TRP A 206 -10.65 -13.97 9.37
CA TRP A 206 -10.00 -13.69 8.09
C TRP A 206 -9.58 -15.00 7.42
N SER A 207 -9.00 -15.94 8.18
CA SER A 207 -8.66 -17.29 7.69
C SER A 207 -9.90 -18.05 7.20
N GLN A 208 -11.01 -17.98 7.95
CA GLN A 208 -12.28 -18.62 7.59
C GLN A 208 -12.83 -18.10 6.26
N ARG A 209 -12.85 -16.77 6.07
CA ARG A 209 -13.32 -16.16 4.83
C ARG A 209 -12.36 -16.40 3.67
N LEU A 210 -11.06 -16.25 3.90
CA LEU A 210 -10.04 -16.42 2.88
C LEU A 210 -10.06 -17.83 2.29
N GLY A 211 -10.12 -18.84 3.16
CA GLY A 211 -10.24 -20.22 2.72
C GLY A 211 -11.47 -20.49 1.86
N PHE A 212 -12.64 -20.01 2.32
CA PHE A 212 -13.88 -20.10 1.55
C PHE A 212 -13.78 -19.41 0.18
N LEU A 213 -13.22 -18.19 0.14
CA LEU A 213 -13.08 -17.44 -1.10
C LEU A 213 -12.10 -18.12 -2.07
N LEU A 214 -11.00 -18.70 -1.58
CA LEU A 214 -10.08 -19.48 -2.41
C LEU A 214 -10.75 -20.73 -2.99
N ASP A 215 -11.56 -21.44 -2.21
CA ASP A 215 -12.35 -22.57 -2.72
C ASP A 215 -13.35 -22.13 -3.78
N LEU A 216 -14.04 -21.01 -3.55
CA LEU A 216 -15.01 -20.44 -4.48
C LEU A 216 -14.38 -20.16 -5.86
N VAL A 217 -13.13 -19.68 -5.89
CA VAL A 217 -12.42 -19.35 -7.15
C VAL A 217 -11.52 -20.49 -7.65
N GLY A 218 -11.70 -21.72 -7.15
CA GLY A 218 -11.04 -22.91 -7.68
C GLY A 218 -9.62 -23.20 -7.14
N HIS A 219 -9.18 -22.48 -6.11
CA HIS A 219 -7.85 -22.65 -5.48
C HIS A 219 -7.88 -23.55 -4.24
N SER A 220 -8.72 -24.59 -4.21
CA SER A 220 -8.85 -25.50 -3.05
C SER A 220 -7.58 -26.27 -2.70
N SER A 221 -6.69 -26.49 -3.66
CA SER A 221 -5.37 -27.07 -3.38
C SER A 221 -4.49 -26.14 -2.54
N ARG A 222 -4.68 -24.82 -2.67
CA ARG A 222 -3.96 -23.78 -1.92
C ARG A 222 -4.53 -23.56 -0.52
N SER A 223 -5.84 -23.72 -0.37
CA SER A 223 -6.55 -23.51 0.90
C SER A 223 -6.44 -24.70 1.86
N LYS A 224 -6.03 -25.89 1.41
CA LYS A 224 -6.06 -27.13 2.21
C LYS A 224 -5.33 -27.05 3.56
N ALA A 225 -4.11 -26.52 3.59
CA ALA A 225 -3.35 -26.37 4.83
C ALA A 225 -4.04 -25.38 5.79
N LEU A 226 -4.57 -24.28 5.24
CA LEU A 226 -5.35 -23.28 5.97
C LEU A 226 -6.65 -23.87 6.54
N ALA A 227 -7.30 -24.80 5.84
CA ALA A 227 -8.48 -25.50 6.36
C ALA A 227 -8.14 -26.30 7.64
N GLY A 228 -7.00 -27.00 7.65
CA GLY A 228 -6.49 -27.66 8.84
C GLY A 228 -6.27 -26.70 10.01
N PHE A 229 -5.66 -25.54 9.75
CA PHE A 229 -5.50 -24.48 10.74
C PHE A 229 -6.85 -23.99 11.28
N VAL A 230 -7.82 -23.69 10.43
CA VAL A 230 -9.16 -23.24 10.82
C VAL A 230 -9.89 -24.31 11.64
N GLN A 231 -9.79 -25.59 11.27
CA GLN A 231 -10.44 -26.66 12.02
C GLN A 231 -9.87 -26.79 13.44
N GLY A 232 -8.56 -26.63 13.61
CA GLY A 232 -7.89 -26.69 14.90
C GLY A 232 -8.10 -25.45 15.80
N HIS A 233 -8.26 -24.25 15.22
CA HIS A 233 -8.22 -22.99 15.98
C HIS A 233 -9.56 -22.24 16.04
N ALA A 234 -10.42 -22.37 15.04
CA ALA A 234 -11.69 -21.64 15.02
C ALA A 234 -12.72 -22.28 15.96
N ILE A 235 -13.11 -21.55 16.99
CA ILE A 235 -14.18 -21.94 17.92
C ILE A 235 -15.53 -21.45 17.38
N GLU A 236 -15.56 -20.21 16.88
CA GLU A 236 -16.79 -19.56 16.44
C GLU A 236 -17.03 -19.71 14.94
N THR A 237 -18.31 -19.63 14.57
CA THR A 237 -18.71 -19.58 13.17
C THR A 237 -18.72 -18.12 12.72
N ALA A 238 -17.82 -17.74 11.82
CA ALA A 238 -17.78 -16.39 11.25
C ALA A 238 -18.91 -16.19 10.22
N VAL A 239 -19.16 -14.95 9.82
CA VAL A 239 -20.09 -14.60 8.73
C VAL A 239 -19.28 -14.11 7.53
N LEU A 240 -19.63 -14.56 6.31
CA LEU A 240 -18.93 -14.20 5.08
C LEU A 240 -18.92 -12.68 4.87
N VAL A 241 -20.10 -12.05 4.76
CA VAL A 241 -20.27 -10.59 4.68
C VAL A 241 -20.66 -10.05 6.06
N PRO A 242 -19.75 -9.36 6.79
CA PRO A 242 -20.06 -8.79 8.09
C PRO A 242 -21.22 -7.78 8.02
N GLY A 243 -22.20 -7.92 8.91
CA GLY A 243 -23.37 -7.01 8.96
C GLY A 243 -24.45 -7.29 7.92
N GLY A 244 -24.28 -8.28 7.04
CA GLY A 244 -25.31 -8.70 6.09
C GLY A 244 -26.46 -9.49 6.74
N ASN A 245 -27.56 -9.65 5.99
CA ASN A 245 -28.69 -10.49 6.40
C ASN A 245 -28.24 -11.94 6.58
N LYS A 246 -28.78 -12.65 7.59
CA LYS A 246 -28.43 -14.03 7.92
C LYS A 246 -29.58 -15.03 7.75
N ALA A 247 -30.79 -14.55 7.43
CA ALA A 247 -32.00 -15.36 7.46
C ALA A 247 -31.95 -16.62 6.56
N SER A 248 -31.22 -16.55 5.45
CA SER A 248 -31.02 -17.64 4.49
C SER A 248 -29.58 -18.13 4.41
N ALA A 249 -28.72 -17.78 5.37
CA ALA A 249 -27.31 -18.11 5.32
C ALA A 249 -27.07 -19.62 5.47
N LYS A 250 -26.30 -20.20 4.54
CA LYS A 250 -25.88 -21.60 4.61
C LYS A 250 -24.59 -21.72 5.40
N ARG A 251 -24.46 -22.78 6.21
CA ARG A 251 -23.22 -23.03 6.95
C ARG A 251 -22.27 -23.88 6.11
N ASP A 252 -21.08 -23.35 5.88
CA ASP A 252 -19.93 -24.11 5.44
C ASP A 252 -19.22 -24.70 6.68
N ALA A 253 -19.22 -26.02 6.79
CA ALA A 253 -18.61 -26.73 7.93
C ALA A 253 -17.08 -26.74 7.86
N ASN A 254 -16.50 -26.74 6.66
CA ASN A 254 -15.06 -26.80 6.45
C ASN A 254 -14.39 -25.49 6.88
N TRP A 255 -15.07 -24.37 6.66
CA TRP A 255 -14.56 -23.05 7.04
C TRP A 255 -15.18 -22.52 8.33
N LYS A 256 -16.11 -23.26 8.94
CA LYS A 256 -16.96 -22.80 10.04
C LYS A 256 -17.50 -21.39 9.72
N LEU A 257 -18.14 -21.24 8.55
CA LEU A 257 -18.54 -19.95 8.00
C LEU A 257 -20.04 -19.95 7.66
N LEU A 258 -20.75 -18.89 8.01
CA LEU A 258 -22.10 -18.61 7.51
C LEU A 258 -21.99 -17.83 6.20
N VAL A 259 -22.29 -18.50 5.10
CA VAL A 259 -22.35 -17.97 3.73
C VAL A 259 -23.68 -17.26 3.58
N ASN A 260 -23.65 -15.94 3.72
CA ASN A 260 -24.83 -15.08 3.81
C ASN A 260 -25.01 -14.14 2.61
N ALA A 261 -24.21 -14.36 1.57
CA ALA A 261 -24.30 -13.70 0.28
C ALA A 261 -23.88 -14.71 -0.79
N ASP A 262 -24.47 -14.61 -1.97
CA ASP A 262 -23.96 -15.27 -3.16
C ASP A 262 -22.98 -14.31 -3.83
N LEU A 263 -21.74 -14.74 -4.05
CA LEU A 263 -20.70 -13.90 -4.63
C LEU A 263 -20.50 -14.34 -6.07
N GLU A 264 -20.52 -13.39 -7.00
CA GLU A 264 -20.25 -13.60 -8.42
C GLU A 264 -18.97 -12.85 -8.80
N PRO A 265 -17.78 -13.48 -8.68
CA PRO A 265 -16.54 -12.84 -9.07
C PRO A 265 -16.48 -12.68 -10.59
N ASP A 266 -15.95 -11.55 -11.05
CA ASP A 266 -15.63 -11.34 -12.46
C ASP A 266 -14.41 -12.21 -12.84
N LEU A 267 -14.64 -13.34 -13.51
CA LEU A 267 -13.62 -14.31 -13.95
C LEU A 267 -13.42 -14.30 -15.47
#